data_AF-A0A1D2IAV2-F1
#
_entry.id   AF-A0A1D2IAV2-F1
#
_cell.length_a   1.000
_cell.length_b   1.000
_cell.length_c   1.000
_cell.angle_alpha   90.00
_cell.angle_beta   90.00
_cell.angle_gamma   90.00
#
_symmetry.space_group_name_H-M   'P 1'
#
loop_
_entity.id
_entity.type
_entity.pdbx_description
1 polymer ?
#
loop_
_entity_poly.entity_id
_entity_poly.type
_entity_poly.pdbx_seq_one_letter_code
_entity_poly.pdbx_strand_id
1 'polypeptide(L)'
;MPRSPLARIAAPLCRPSPEECAEDYAWFRARLADPNLLDGAVGVKVDGAVLLAVPAGGSRRGGYLPVGNVADAVRVSAALRGRPGFPRIRLGLSVHRDTCHTVNWGPCEPRNDAERGRHFGYAPSAIDTFVRRRSIPDHPAAQAEHDPDPDDGWSWYQDPLKSTLRDLGGCLAVILLGVLITLLVSAAKANATGPTSTSPPSSTWKPTVETALSAGTTSPSSLTSPRWAAR
;
A
#
# COMPACT_ATOMS: atom_id res chain seq x y z
N MET A 1 -11.87 -17.23 23.34
CA MET A 1 -10.58 -16.81 22.75
C MET A 1 -10.52 -15.29 22.74
N PRO A 2 -9.79 -14.62 23.66
CA PRO A 2 -9.64 -13.18 23.62
C PRO A 2 -8.92 -12.77 22.33
N ARG A 3 -9.52 -11.86 21.55
CA ARG A 3 -8.87 -11.29 20.36
C ARG A 3 -7.67 -10.48 20.84
N SER A 4 -6.47 -10.84 20.37
CA SER A 4 -5.23 -10.10 20.64
C SER A 4 -5.47 -8.59 20.42
N PRO A 5 -4.98 -7.70 21.31
CA PRO A 5 -5.07 -6.26 21.12
C PRO A 5 -4.54 -5.81 19.75
N LEU A 6 -3.54 -6.52 19.22
CA LEU A 6 -2.97 -6.27 17.89
C LEU A 6 -3.98 -6.45 16.75
N ALA A 7 -4.97 -7.32 16.92
CA ALA A 7 -5.99 -7.54 15.89
C ALA A 7 -6.89 -6.32 15.69
N ARG A 8 -7.02 -5.43 16.68
CA ARG A 8 -7.85 -4.20 16.58
C ARG A 8 -7.17 -3.09 15.78
N ILE A 9 -5.84 -3.11 15.74
CA ILE A 9 -5.04 -2.12 15.03
C ILE A 9 -4.55 -2.65 13.67
N ALA A 10 -4.76 -3.93 13.38
CA ALA A 10 -4.31 -4.54 12.14
C ALA A 10 -4.92 -3.84 10.92
N ALA A 11 -4.10 -3.60 9.91
CA ALA A 11 -4.57 -3.12 8.61
C ALA A 11 -5.56 -4.13 8.03
N PRO A 12 -6.65 -3.68 7.39
CA PRO A 12 -7.53 -4.59 6.69
C PRO A 12 -6.76 -5.34 5.60
N LEU A 13 -6.92 -6.66 5.61
CA LEU A 13 -6.33 -7.55 4.63
C LEU A 13 -7.41 -7.92 3.63
N CYS A 14 -7.10 -7.85 2.34
CA CYS A 14 -7.95 -8.35 1.29
C CYS A 14 -7.25 -9.47 0.53
N ARG A 15 -8.06 -10.28 -0.14
CA ARG A 15 -7.54 -11.11 -1.22
C ARG A 15 -7.13 -10.13 -2.33
N PRO A 16 -5.87 -10.11 -2.76
CA PRO A 16 -5.47 -9.21 -3.83
C PRO A 16 -6.24 -9.64 -5.09
N SER A 17 -7.13 -8.79 -5.56
CA SER A 17 -7.69 -8.98 -6.90
C SER A 17 -6.62 -8.53 -7.91
N PRO A 18 -6.45 -9.24 -9.03
CA PRO A 18 -5.60 -8.77 -10.11
C PRO A 18 -6.02 -7.41 -10.67
N GLU A 19 -7.21 -6.89 -10.34
CA GLU A 19 -7.68 -5.57 -10.78
C GLU A 19 -7.24 -4.46 -9.81
N GLU A 20 -7.42 -4.64 -8.49
CA GLU A 20 -7.02 -3.63 -7.48
C GLU A 20 -5.50 -3.53 -7.31
N CYS A 21 -4.77 -4.60 -7.60
CA CYS A 21 -3.30 -4.67 -7.51
C CYS A 21 -2.66 -5.05 -8.85
N ALA A 22 -3.28 -4.70 -9.98
CA ALA A 22 -2.85 -5.14 -11.32
C ALA A 22 -1.37 -4.85 -11.59
N GLU A 23 -0.94 -3.64 -11.26
CA GLU A 23 0.43 -3.18 -11.50
C GLU A 23 1.43 -3.93 -10.63
N ASP A 24 1.20 -4.02 -9.33
CA ASP A 24 2.04 -4.80 -8.39
C ASP A 24 2.11 -6.27 -8.80
N TYR A 25 0.97 -6.87 -9.13
CA TYR A 25 0.89 -8.28 -9.51
C TYR A 25 1.67 -8.55 -10.80
N ALA A 26 1.48 -7.72 -11.83
CA ALA A 26 2.22 -7.82 -13.08
C ALA A 26 3.73 -7.59 -12.85
N TRP A 27 4.08 -6.62 -12.00
CA TRP A 27 5.46 -6.29 -11.67
C TRP A 27 6.18 -7.48 -11.02
N PHE A 28 5.56 -8.11 -10.01
CA PHE A 28 6.12 -9.28 -9.33
C PHE A 28 6.12 -10.50 -10.23
N ARG A 29 5.03 -10.76 -10.96
CA ARG A 29 4.92 -11.92 -11.86
C ARG A 29 6.04 -11.93 -12.90
N ALA A 30 6.42 -10.78 -13.43
CA ALA A 30 7.48 -10.64 -14.41
C ALA A 30 8.90 -10.83 -13.83
N ARG A 31 9.07 -10.75 -12.49
CA ARG A 31 10.39 -10.67 -11.85
C ARG A 31 10.69 -11.78 -10.87
N LEU A 32 9.69 -12.43 -10.30
CA LEU A 32 9.90 -13.54 -9.37
C LEU A 32 10.44 -14.76 -10.10
N ALA A 33 11.40 -15.45 -9.49
CA ALA A 33 11.88 -16.74 -9.95
C ALA A 33 10.78 -17.82 -9.83
N ASP A 34 9.90 -17.68 -8.84
CA ASP A 34 8.73 -18.52 -8.62
C ASP A 34 7.46 -17.65 -8.57
N PRO A 35 6.75 -17.48 -9.70
CA PRO A 35 5.51 -16.71 -9.75
C PRO A 35 4.37 -17.30 -8.93
N ASN A 36 4.41 -18.60 -8.55
CA ASN A 36 3.34 -19.23 -7.78
C ASN A 36 3.26 -18.70 -6.34
N LEU A 37 4.30 -18.01 -5.86
CA LEU A 37 4.26 -17.29 -4.59
C LEU A 37 3.15 -16.22 -4.55
N LEU A 38 2.67 -15.76 -5.71
CA LEU A 38 1.57 -14.81 -5.81
C LEU A 38 0.22 -15.41 -5.39
N ASP A 39 0.07 -16.73 -5.38
CA ASP A 39 -1.16 -17.38 -4.88
C ASP A 39 -1.31 -17.21 -3.36
N GLY A 40 -0.19 -17.02 -2.66
CA GLY A 40 -0.14 -16.72 -1.23
C GLY A 40 0.01 -15.22 -0.92
N ALA A 41 0.04 -14.35 -1.93
CA ALA A 41 0.17 -12.92 -1.72
C ALA A 41 -1.07 -12.33 -1.03
N VAL A 42 -0.85 -11.27 -0.25
CA VAL A 42 -1.88 -10.62 0.54
C VAL A 42 -1.95 -9.15 0.15
N GLY A 43 -3.15 -8.67 -0.21
CA GLY A 43 -3.40 -7.25 -0.36
C GLY A 43 -3.55 -6.59 1.02
N VAL A 44 -2.83 -5.50 1.24
CA VAL A 44 -2.86 -4.74 2.49
C VAL A 44 -3.40 -3.35 2.20
N LYS A 45 -4.53 -2.99 2.81
CA LYS A 45 -5.16 -1.68 2.62
C LYS A 45 -4.44 -0.63 3.46
N VAL A 46 -3.84 0.36 2.79
CA VAL A 46 -3.08 1.46 3.38
C VAL A 46 -3.46 2.75 2.65
N ASP A 47 -3.89 3.78 3.37
CA ASP A 47 -4.25 5.10 2.82
C ASP A 47 -5.17 5.07 1.57
N GLY A 48 -6.11 4.12 1.53
CA GLY A 48 -7.05 3.95 0.42
C GLY A 48 -6.50 3.18 -0.79
N ALA A 49 -5.21 2.85 -0.81
CA ALA A 49 -4.60 1.96 -1.79
C ALA A 49 -4.48 0.52 -1.26
N VAL A 50 -4.31 -0.44 -2.17
CA VAL A 50 -4.01 -1.83 -1.84
C VAL A 50 -2.59 -2.14 -2.27
N LEU A 51 -1.71 -2.38 -1.30
CA LEU A 51 -0.32 -2.76 -1.55
C LEU A 51 -0.16 -4.28 -1.46
N LEU A 52 0.65 -4.86 -2.34
CA LEU A 52 0.83 -6.32 -2.39
C LEU A 52 2.00 -6.80 -1.51
N ALA A 53 1.71 -7.60 -0.49
CA ALA A 53 2.71 -8.29 0.33
C ALA A 53 2.91 -9.74 -0.16
N VAL A 54 4.10 -10.05 -0.70
CA VAL A 54 4.43 -11.38 -1.24
C VAL A 54 5.13 -12.26 -0.19
N PRO A 55 4.61 -13.45 0.13
CA PRO A 55 5.17 -14.31 1.16
C PRO A 55 6.59 -14.79 0.82
N ALA A 56 7.36 -15.10 1.85
CA ALA A 56 8.54 -15.93 1.74
C ALA A 56 8.14 -17.39 1.44
N GLY A 57 8.95 -18.07 0.63
CA GLY A 57 8.69 -19.41 0.12
C GLY A 57 9.59 -19.72 -1.08
N GLY A 58 9.82 -21.00 -1.38
CA GLY A 58 10.75 -21.41 -2.44
C GLY A 58 12.14 -20.79 -2.22
N SER A 59 12.62 -20.01 -3.18
CA SER A 59 13.88 -19.27 -3.10
C SER A 59 13.77 -17.91 -2.39
N ARG A 60 12.57 -17.35 -2.23
CA ARG A 60 12.33 -16.06 -1.57
C ARG A 60 12.45 -16.20 -0.06
N ARG A 61 13.44 -15.53 0.54
CA ARG A 61 13.76 -15.62 1.97
C ARG A 61 13.07 -14.56 2.82
N GLY A 62 12.68 -13.45 2.21
CA GLY A 62 12.07 -12.32 2.89
C GLY A 62 11.48 -11.31 1.91
N GLY A 63 11.10 -10.16 2.45
CA GLY A 63 10.53 -9.06 1.69
C GLY A 63 10.30 -7.86 2.58
N TYR A 64 9.90 -6.75 1.96
CA TYR A 64 9.49 -5.56 2.65
C TYR A 64 8.29 -4.92 1.97
N LEU A 65 7.54 -4.12 2.72
CA LEU A 65 6.46 -3.28 2.23
C LEU A 65 6.71 -1.84 2.71
N PRO A 66 6.95 -0.88 1.80
CA PRO A 66 7.02 0.52 2.16
C PRO A 66 5.63 1.09 2.46
N VAL A 67 5.53 1.96 3.45
CA VAL A 67 4.28 2.65 3.84
C VAL A 67 4.57 4.10 4.22
N GLY A 68 3.59 4.98 4.02
CA GLY A 68 3.79 6.43 4.13
C GLY A 68 3.93 6.97 5.56
N ASN A 69 3.47 6.24 6.58
CA ASN A 69 3.49 6.73 7.96
C ASN A 69 3.68 5.59 8.99
N VAL A 70 4.08 5.97 10.21
CA VAL A 70 4.35 5.01 11.32
C VAL A 70 3.11 4.21 11.70
N ALA A 71 1.93 4.85 11.70
CA ALA A 71 0.70 4.17 12.10
C ALA A 71 0.44 2.98 11.17
N ASP A 72 0.51 3.18 9.86
CA ASP A 72 0.30 2.11 8.89
C ASP A 72 1.39 1.05 8.95
N ALA A 73 2.65 1.41 9.21
CA ALA A 73 3.69 0.42 9.45
C ALA A 73 3.32 -0.53 10.60
N VAL A 74 2.80 0.02 11.71
CA VAL A 74 2.30 -0.77 12.84
C VAL A 74 1.08 -1.62 12.44
N ARG A 75 0.12 -1.04 11.72
CA ARG A 75 -1.09 -1.74 11.26
C ARG A 75 -0.75 -2.92 10.35
N VAL A 76 0.11 -2.71 9.36
CA VAL A 76 0.58 -3.75 8.43
C VAL A 76 1.37 -4.82 9.18
N SER A 77 2.28 -4.44 10.08
CA SER A 77 3.04 -5.38 10.91
C SER A 77 2.14 -6.26 11.76
N ALA A 78 1.12 -5.68 12.39
CA ALA A 78 0.11 -6.44 13.14
C ALA A 78 -0.70 -7.39 12.24
N ALA A 79 -1.02 -6.97 11.01
CA ALA A 79 -1.80 -7.74 10.06
C ALA A 79 -1.04 -8.96 9.48
N LEU A 80 0.27 -8.83 9.25
CA LEU A 80 1.11 -9.90 8.69
C LEU A 80 1.64 -10.87 9.76
N ARG A 81 1.71 -10.44 11.02
CA ARG A 81 2.29 -11.24 12.11
C ARG A 81 1.53 -12.56 12.32
N GLY A 82 2.28 -13.66 12.33
CA GLY A 82 1.74 -15.01 12.53
C GLY A 82 1.10 -15.62 11.28
N ARG A 83 1.09 -14.90 10.14
CA ARG A 83 0.59 -15.46 8.88
C ARG A 83 1.65 -16.36 8.23
N PRO A 84 1.24 -17.50 7.63
CA PRO A 84 2.14 -18.32 6.82
C PRO A 84 2.82 -17.49 5.73
N GLY A 85 4.12 -17.72 5.53
CA GLY A 85 4.92 -16.96 4.56
C GLY A 85 5.45 -15.60 5.04
N PHE A 86 5.10 -15.15 6.25
CA PHE A 86 5.55 -13.85 6.77
C PHE A 86 6.35 -13.98 8.09
N PRO A 87 7.51 -14.66 8.07
CA PRO A 87 8.30 -14.90 9.28
C PRO A 87 9.00 -13.63 9.78
N ARG A 88 9.24 -13.55 11.10
CA ARG A 88 10.13 -12.54 11.73
C ARG A 88 9.80 -11.09 11.36
N ILE A 89 8.54 -10.67 11.43
CA ILE A 89 8.11 -9.30 11.10
C ILE A 89 8.87 -8.25 11.93
N ARG A 90 9.44 -7.23 11.27
CA ARG A 90 10.17 -6.10 11.85
C ARG A 90 9.70 -4.79 11.23
N LEU A 91 9.74 -3.71 12.02
CA LEU A 91 9.54 -2.35 11.53
C LEU A 91 10.89 -1.70 11.24
N GLY A 92 11.06 -1.15 10.04
CA GLY A 92 12.14 -0.25 9.69
C GLY A 92 11.59 1.17 9.65
N LEU A 93 11.68 1.89 10.76
CA LEU A 93 11.17 3.25 10.86
C LEU A 93 12.24 4.23 10.39
N SER A 94 11.92 5.08 9.41
CA SER A 94 12.73 6.25 9.10
C SER A 94 12.79 7.21 10.30
N VAL A 95 13.92 7.91 10.43
CA VAL A 95 14.07 9.03 11.38
C VAL A 95 13.20 10.23 10.98
N HIS A 96 12.86 10.34 9.69
CA HIS A 96 12.02 11.37 9.14
C HIS A 96 10.57 10.87 9.03
N ARG A 97 9.61 11.64 9.57
CA ARG A 97 8.19 11.27 9.66
C ARG A 97 7.45 11.31 8.32
N ASP A 98 7.98 12.07 7.38
CA ASP A 98 7.48 12.26 6.01
C ASP A 98 8.16 11.32 5.01
N THR A 99 9.05 10.44 5.48
CA THR A 99 9.72 9.44 4.64
C THR A 99 9.08 8.07 4.84
N CYS A 100 9.14 7.25 3.80
CA CYS A 100 8.60 5.89 3.84
C CYS A 100 9.19 5.08 5.03
N HIS A 101 8.30 4.49 5.82
CA HIS A 101 8.64 3.44 6.77
C HIS A 101 8.52 2.09 6.06
N THR A 102 9.11 1.04 6.62
CA THR A 102 9.06 -0.30 6.03
C THR A 102 8.59 -1.34 7.02
N VAL A 103 7.80 -2.29 6.53
CA VAL A 103 7.50 -3.54 7.25
C VAL A 103 8.27 -4.66 6.56
N ASN A 104 9.22 -5.25 7.28
CA ASN A 104 10.16 -6.25 6.76
C ASN A 104 9.83 -7.64 7.32
N TRP A 105 9.97 -8.69 6.52
CA TRP A 105 9.86 -10.10 6.94
C TRP A 105 11.03 -10.93 6.39
N GLY A 106 11.26 -12.10 6.97
CA GLY A 106 12.40 -12.97 6.63
C GLY A 106 13.65 -12.67 7.47
N PRO A 107 14.82 -13.25 7.15
CA PRO A 107 16.11 -12.84 7.71
C PRO A 107 16.45 -11.38 7.39
N CYS A 108 17.53 -10.83 7.94
CA CYS A 108 18.03 -9.52 7.53
C CYS A 108 18.47 -9.57 6.05
N GLU A 109 18.18 -8.50 5.31
CA GLU A 109 18.56 -8.40 3.92
C GLU A 109 20.08 -8.19 3.76
N PRO A 110 20.70 -8.76 2.71
CA PRO A 110 22.07 -8.45 2.32
C PRO A 110 22.22 -7.00 1.85
N ARG A 111 23.43 -6.43 1.97
CA ARG A 111 23.73 -5.07 1.50
C ARG A 111 23.92 -4.99 -0.03
N ASN A 112 24.43 -6.06 -0.65
CA ASN A 112 24.71 -6.11 -2.08
C ASN A 112 23.42 -6.28 -2.89
N ASP A 113 23.26 -5.51 -3.98
CA ASP A 113 22.05 -5.54 -4.82
C ASP A 113 21.71 -6.92 -5.40
N ALA A 114 22.70 -7.65 -5.88
CA ALA A 114 22.50 -8.96 -6.47
C ALA A 114 22.07 -9.98 -5.40
N GLU A 115 22.70 -9.94 -4.23
CA GLU A 115 22.34 -10.79 -3.08
C GLU A 115 20.96 -10.44 -2.53
N ARG A 116 20.62 -9.16 -2.46
CA ARG A 116 19.30 -8.68 -2.06
C ARG A 116 18.22 -9.12 -3.05
N GLY A 117 18.49 -9.05 -4.34
CA GLY A 117 17.59 -9.61 -5.36
C GLY A 117 17.34 -11.11 -5.18
N ARG A 118 18.39 -11.89 -4.90
CA ARG A 118 18.27 -13.32 -4.55
C ARG A 118 17.48 -13.53 -3.26
N HIS A 119 17.72 -12.70 -2.24
CA HIS A 119 16.99 -12.74 -0.98
C HIS A 119 15.48 -12.53 -1.19
N PHE A 120 15.09 -11.64 -2.10
CA PHE A 120 13.70 -11.40 -2.49
C PHE A 120 13.17 -12.43 -3.51
N GLY A 121 13.95 -13.44 -3.90
CA GLY A 121 13.51 -14.49 -4.81
C GLY A 121 13.26 -13.99 -6.23
N TYR A 122 13.90 -12.90 -6.65
CA TYR A 122 13.84 -12.47 -8.05
C TYR A 122 14.60 -13.43 -8.97
N ALA A 123 14.12 -13.54 -10.21
CA ALA A 123 14.76 -14.32 -11.26
C ALA A 123 16.16 -13.75 -11.57
N PRO A 124 17.16 -14.60 -11.88
CA PRO A 124 18.50 -14.13 -12.22
C PRO A 124 18.51 -13.05 -13.31
N SER A 125 17.68 -13.19 -14.35
CA SER A 125 17.55 -12.20 -15.42
C SER A 125 17.06 -10.83 -14.95
N ALA A 126 16.13 -10.79 -13.98
CA ALA A 126 15.63 -9.56 -13.38
C ALA A 126 16.70 -8.89 -12.51
N ILE A 127 17.45 -9.69 -11.75
CA ILE A 127 18.59 -9.24 -10.94
C ILE A 127 19.67 -8.63 -11.84
N ASP A 128 20.08 -9.34 -12.88
CA ASP A 128 21.12 -8.88 -13.81
C ASP A 128 20.70 -7.59 -14.52
N THR A 129 19.42 -7.50 -14.92
CA THR A 129 18.88 -6.28 -15.55
C THR A 129 18.92 -5.10 -14.59
N PHE A 130 18.59 -5.30 -13.31
CA PHE A 130 18.66 -4.26 -12.29
C PHE A 130 20.10 -3.81 -12.04
N VAL A 131 21.02 -4.76 -11.81
CA VAL A 131 22.44 -4.47 -11.54
C VAL A 131 23.07 -3.73 -12.73
N ARG A 132 22.84 -4.20 -13.96
CA ARG A 132 23.34 -3.51 -15.17
C ARG A 132 22.85 -2.07 -15.26
N ARG A 133 21.55 -1.82 -15.01
CA ARG A 133 21.00 -0.45 -15.07
C ARG A 133 21.64 0.47 -14.03
N ARG A 134 21.98 -0.04 -12.85
CA ARG A 134 22.60 0.75 -11.78
C ARG A 134 24.10 0.99 -11.99
N SER A 135 24.77 0.08 -12.72
CA SER A 135 26.19 0.22 -13.06
C SER A 135 26.44 1.19 -14.21
N ILE A 136 25.42 1.60 -14.97
CA ILE A 136 25.54 2.67 -15.95
C ILE A 136 25.72 3.97 -15.16
N PRO A 137 26.88 4.65 -15.25
CA PRO A 137 27.05 5.94 -14.61
C PRO A 137 25.97 6.87 -15.14
N ASP A 138 25.09 7.37 -14.27
CA ASP A 138 23.98 8.28 -14.62
C ASP A 138 24.47 9.62 -15.20
N HIS A 139 25.78 9.82 -15.42
CA HIS A 139 26.34 11.00 -16.07
C HIS A 139 27.50 10.64 -17.01
N PRO A 140 27.52 11.13 -18.27
CA PRO A 140 28.80 11.35 -18.95
C PRO A 140 29.64 12.28 -18.07
N ALA A 141 30.95 12.07 -18.03
CA ALA A 141 31.94 12.83 -17.26
C ALA A 141 32.08 14.30 -17.70
N ALA A 142 30.97 14.99 -17.97
CA ALA A 142 30.88 16.37 -18.39
C ALA A 142 30.50 17.27 -17.20
N GLN A 143 31.26 17.19 -16.11
CA GLN A 143 31.43 18.25 -15.10
C GLN A 143 32.81 18.12 -14.44
N ALA A 144 33.86 17.99 -15.27
CA ALA A 144 35.20 18.37 -14.85
C ALA A 144 35.31 19.88 -15.06
N GLU A 145 34.82 20.69 -14.10
CA GLU A 145 35.13 22.11 -13.88
C GLU A 145 34.22 22.67 -12.76
N HIS A 146 34.21 22.03 -11.59
CA HIS A 146 33.84 22.72 -10.36
C HIS A 146 34.81 22.25 -9.28
N ASP A 147 35.76 23.13 -8.99
CA ASP A 147 36.80 22.97 -7.97
C ASP A 147 36.11 22.94 -6.60
N PRO A 148 36.05 21.79 -5.88
CA PRO A 148 35.40 21.75 -4.59
C PRO A 148 36.31 22.36 -3.52
N ASP A 149 35.74 23.31 -2.79
CA ASP A 149 36.31 23.95 -1.61
C ASP A 149 36.80 22.87 -0.59
N PRO A 150 38.07 22.89 -0.15
CA PRO A 150 38.63 21.82 0.68
C PRO A 150 38.13 21.72 2.12
N ASP A 151 37.14 22.54 2.55
CA ASP A 151 36.72 22.63 3.96
C ASP A 151 35.40 21.91 4.33
N ASP A 152 34.74 21.21 3.40
CA ASP A 152 33.56 20.40 3.73
C ASP A 152 33.94 19.02 4.27
N GLY A 153 34.52 19.03 5.47
CA GLY A 153 34.54 17.86 6.34
C GLY A 153 33.11 17.37 6.54
N TRP A 154 32.91 16.04 6.44
CA TRP A 154 31.66 15.28 6.63
C TRP A 154 30.77 15.06 5.39
N SER A 155 31.18 14.15 4.49
CA SER A 155 30.27 13.54 3.49
C SER A 155 30.48 12.03 3.38
N TRP A 156 30.14 11.29 4.45
CA TRP A 156 30.13 9.82 4.48
C TRP A 156 28.74 9.21 4.25
N TYR A 157 27.84 9.91 3.56
CA TYR A 157 26.51 9.39 3.20
C TYR A 157 26.36 9.42 1.69
N GLN A 158 26.73 8.31 1.02
CA GLN A 158 26.24 8.10 -0.33
C GLN A 158 24.71 8.02 -0.28
N ASP A 159 24.14 8.98 -0.97
CA ASP A 159 22.76 9.41 -0.92
C ASP A 159 21.78 8.30 -1.37
N PRO A 160 21.01 7.68 -0.45
CA PRO A 160 19.95 6.75 -0.82
C PRO A 160 18.83 7.46 -1.59
N LEU A 161 18.77 8.81 -1.52
CA LEU A 161 17.67 9.62 -2.03
C LEU A 161 17.57 9.63 -3.54
N LYS A 162 18.66 9.50 -4.30
CA LYS A 162 18.58 9.47 -5.78
C LYS A 162 17.94 8.20 -6.32
N SER A 163 18.05 7.09 -5.59
CA SER A 163 17.38 5.83 -5.94
C SER A 163 15.90 5.88 -5.59
N THR A 164 15.53 6.51 -4.48
CA THR A 164 14.12 6.71 -4.09
C THR A 164 13.44 7.83 -4.86
N LEU A 165 14.15 8.82 -5.43
CA LEU A 165 13.54 9.91 -6.18
C LEU A 165 12.86 9.47 -7.50
N ARG A 166 13.33 8.38 -8.12
CA ARG A 166 12.64 7.78 -9.29
C ARG A 166 11.43 6.92 -8.90
N ASP A 167 11.40 6.31 -7.72
CA ASP A 167 10.21 5.62 -7.17
C ASP A 167 9.22 6.60 -6.50
N LEU A 168 9.72 7.70 -5.92
CA LEU A 168 8.93 8.81 -5.39
C LEU A 168 8.25 9.61 -6.50
N GLY A 169 8.77 9.61 -7.74
CA GLY A 169 8.05 10.17 -8.88
C GLY A 169 6.68 9.51 -9.09
N GLY A 170 6.59 8.20 -8.85
CA GLY A 170 5.32 7.46 -8.85
C GLY A 170 4.48 7.76 -7.61
N CYS A 171 5.05 7.67 -6.41
CA CYS A 171 4.31 7.90 -5.17
C CYS A 171 3.80 9.34 -5.02
N LEU A 172 4.61 10.33 -5.40
CA LEU A 172 4.24 11.75 -5.35
C LEU A 172 3.21 12.07 -6.43
N ALA A 173 3.28 11.46 -7.62
CA ALA A 173 2.24 11.57 -8.62
C ALA A 173 0.90 10.96 -8.15
N VAL A 174 0.92 9.79 -7.48
CA VAL A 174 -0.29 9.16 -6.93
C VAL A 174 -0.89 9.99 -5.78
N ILE A 175 -0.05 10.52 -4.89
CA ILE A 175 -0.50 11.40 -3.80
C ILE A 175 -1.09 12.70 -4.36
N LEU A 176 -0.41 13.36 -5.31
CA LEU A 176 -0.90 14.58 -5.94
C LEU A 176 -2.19 14.32 -6.73
N LEU A 177 -2.31 13.19 -7.42
CA LEU A 177 -3.52 12.79 -8.13
C LEU A 177 -4.69 12.54 -7.15
N GLY A 178 -4.44 11.86 -6.03
CA GLY A 178 -5.44 11.65 -4.98
C GLY A 178 -5.93 12.95 -4.35
N VAL A 179 -5.02 13.88 -4.07
CA VAL A 179 -5.35 15.22 -3.57
C VAL A 179 -6.15 16.01 -4.61
N LEU A 180 -5.74 15.98 -5.88
CA LEU A 180 -6.45 16.65 -6.97
C LEU A 180 -7.88 16.13 -7.16
N ILE A 181 -8.08 14.80 -7.16
CA ILE A 181 -9.41 14.18 -7.24
C ILE A 181 -10.28 14.62 -6.05
N THR A 182 -9.72 14.62 -4.84
CA THR A 182 -10.43 15.04 -3.63
C THR A 182 -10.87 16.51 -3.69
N LEU A 183 -10.00 17.38 -4.22
CA LEU A 183 -10.30 18.79 -4.43
C LEU A 183 -11.38 18.99 -5.50
N LEU A 184 -11.32 18.24 -6.61
CA LEU A 184 -12.33 18.30 -7.67
C LEU A 184 -13.71 17.86 -7.19
N VAL A 185 -13.80 16.76 -6.41
CA VAL A 185 -15.06 16.31 -5.79
C VAL A 185 -15.60 17.35 -4.80
N SER A 186 -14.73 17.96 -4.01
CA SER A 186 -15.14 19.00 -3.05
C SER A 186 -15.65 20.26 -3.76
N ALA A 187 -15.00 20.69 -4.85
CA ALA A 187 -15.43 21.83 -5.65
C ALA A 187 -16.78 21.57 -6.36
N ALA A 188 -16.98 20.35 -6.90
CA ALA A 188 -18.25 19.96 -7.50
C ALA A 188 -19.40 19.98 -6.48
N LYS A 189 -19.15 19.56 -5.24
CA LYS A 189 -20.14 19.59 -4.16
C LYS A 189 -20.49 21.02 -3.73
N ALA A 190 -19.52 21.93 -3.70
CA ALA A 190 -19.76 23.34 -3.40
C ALA A 190 -20.66 24.03 -4.44
N ASN A 191 -20.49 23.70 -5.73
CA ASN A 191 -21.32 24.26 -6.81
C ASN A 191 -22.72 23.65 -6.90
N ALA A 192 -22.97 22.48 -6.30
CA ALA A 192 -24.30 21.87 -6.25
C ALA A 192 -25.21 22.53 -5.19
N THR A 193 -24.65 23.28 -4.24
CA THR A 193 -25.38 24.13 -3.31
C THR A 193 -25.69 25.48 -3.98
N GLY A 194 -26.63 25.46 -4.92
CA GLY A 194 -27.23 26.69 -5.45
C GLY A 194 -27.88 27.52 -4.32
N PRO A 195 -28.02 28.85 -4.50
CA PRO A 195 -28.64 29.70 -3.50
C PRO A 195 -30.08 29.28 -3.27
N THR A 196 -30.37 28.86 -2.04
CA THR A 196 -31.72 28.55 -1.56
C THR A 196 -32.60 29.76 -1.81
N SER A 197 -33.53 29.63 -2.76
CA SER A 197 -34.55 30.63 -3.04
C SER A 197 -35.45 30.76 -1.81
N THR A 198 -35.25 31.85 -1.06
CA THR A 198 -36.07 32.23 0.09
C THR A 198 -37.47 32.59 -0.40
N SER A 199 -38.40 31.64 -0.35
CA SER A 199 -39.83 31.90 -0.54
C SER A 199 -40.44 32.51 0.72
N PRO A 200 -41.40 33.45 0.60
CA PRO A 200 -42.04 34.09 1.74
C PRO A 200 -43.05 33.16 2.45
N PRO A 201 -43.39 33.45 3.73
CA PRO A 201 -44.27 32.61 4.52
C PRO A 201 -45.73 32.74 4.07
N SER A 202 -46.31 31.64 3.59
CA SER A 202 -47.74 31.50 3.38
C SER A 202 -48.42 30.91 4.62
N SER A 203 -49.58 31.48 4.90
CA SER A 203 -50.41 31.35 6.09
C SER A 203 -50.95 29.95 6.36
N THR A 204 -50.88 29.56 7.64
CA THR A 204 -51.93 28.97 8.47
C THR A 204 -53.15 28.38 7.77
N TRP A 205 -53.28 27.05 7.69
CA TRP A 205 -54.57 26.32 7.75
C TRP A 205 -54.33 24.87 8.24
N LYS A 206 -54.99 24.51 9.35
CA LYS A 206 -55.27 23.11 9.78
C LYS A 206 -56.70 22.79 9.35
N PRO A 207 -57.03 21.56 8.92
CA PRO A 207 -57.62 20.56 9.84
C PRO A 207 -57.17 19.10 9.54
N THR A 208 -56.89 18.28 10.54
CA THR A 208 -57.79 17.29 11.20
C THR A 208 -57.81 15.91 10.51
N VAL A 209 -57.17 14.95 11.20
CA VAL A 209 -57.56 13.54 11.46
C VAL A 209 -58.09 12.69 10.30
N GLU A 210 -57.38 11.60 9.96
CA GLU A 210 -58.02 10.27 9.99
C GLU A 210 -57.02 9.10 10.11
N THR A 211 -57.52 8.10 10.81
CA THR A 211 -56.92 6.85 11.30
C THR A 211 -57.08 5.73 10.27
N ALA A 212 -56.04 4.90 10.07
CA ALA A 212 -56.14 3.45 9.78
C ALA A 212 -54.71 2.86 9.72
N LEU A 213 -54.25 2.07 10.70
CA LEU A 213 -54.43 0.61 10.80
C LEU A 213 -54.17 -0.16 9.49
N SER A 214 -52.98 -0.74 9.36
CA SER A 214 -52.87 -2.11 8.83
C SER A 214 -51.62 -2.81 9.33
N ALA A 215 -51.84 -4.03 9.80
CA ALA A 215 -50.90 -4.95 10.42
C ALA A 215 -50.51 -6.08 9.45
N GLY A 216 -49.45 -6.81 9.79
CA GLY A 216 -48.99 -8.06 9.16
C GLY A 216 -47.47 -8.04 9.01
N THR A 217 -46.65 -8.63 9.89
CA THR A 217 -46.48 -10.08 10.17
C THR A 217 -46.22 -10.81 8.84
N THR A 218 -45.02 -11.33 8.53
CA THR A 218 -44.41 -12.53 9.15
C THR A 218 -42.95 -12.72 8.66
N SER A 219 -42.09 -13.18 9.56
CA SER A 219 -40.75 -13.83 9.41
C SER A 219 -40.86 -15.25 8.75
N PRO A 220 -39.84 -16.15 8.72
CA PRO A 220 -38.39 -16.08 8.45
C PRO A 220 -37.84 -17.25 7.56
N SER A 221 -36.50 -17.37 7.45
CA SER A 221 -35.70 -18.59 7.09
C SER A 221 -35.60 -18.96 5.59
N SER A 222 -34.49 -19.45 5.01
CA SER A 222 -33.45 -20.41 5.43
C SER A 222 -32.21 -20.23 4.52
N LEU A 223 -30.96 -20.19 5.00
CA LEU A 223 -30.07 -21.35 5.25
C LEU A 223 -29.99 -22.37 4.10
N THR A 224 -28.98 -22.24 3.21
CA THR A 224 -28.23 -23.40 2.68
C THR A 224 -26.89 -22.99 2.08
N SER A 225 -25.81 -23.46 2.72
CA SER A 225 -24.49 -23.68 2.13
C SER A 225 -24.34 -25.16 1.75
N PRO A 226 -23.51 -25.49 0.75
CA PRO A 226 -22.49 -26.53 0.97
C PRO A 226 -21.11 -26.09 0.42
N ARG A 227 -20.05 -26.12 1.24
CA ARG A 227 -19.10 -27.26 1.39
C ARG A 227 -18.56 -27.79 0.06
N TRP A 228 -17.31 -27.44 -0.26
CA TRP A 228 -16.42 -28.28 -1.06
C TRP A 228 -15.06 -28.43 -0.37
N ALA A 229 -14.69 -29.68 -0.17
CA ALA A 229 -13.41 -30.18 0.32
C ALA A 229 -12.41 -30.24 -0.85
N ALA A 230 -11.16 -29.84 -0.64
CA ALA A 230 -10.01 -30.75 -0.53
C ALA A 230 -9.88 -31.76 -1.68
N ARG A 231 -8.91 -31.51 -2.58
CA ARG A 231 -7.87 -32.45 -3.01
C ARG A 231 -6.60 -31.66 -3.29
#